data_AF-A0A2P5MZU1-F1
#
_entry.id   AF-A0A2P5MZU1-F1
#
_cell.length_a   1.000
_cell.length_b   1.000
_cell.length_c   1.000
_cell.angle_alpha   90.00
_cell.angle_beta   90.00
_cell.angle_gamma   90.00
#
_symmetry.space_group_name_H-M   'P 1'
#
loop_
_entity.id
_entity.type
_entity.pdbx_description
1 polymer ?
#
loop_
_entity_poly.entity_id
_entity_poly.type
_entity_poly.pdbx_seq_one_letter_code
_entity_poly.pdbx_strand_id
1 'polypeptide(L)'
;MHWFESQLAELNQLAEDYLQSQQLPGANIVNASETIRNKRKQFMEAVQNLVDKVGKIKGISACAAYHDGLILAQSQNMPAIDAFGATVQDSVRAAQQGAAMLGLGDIEQIVIVGATNKVAMLNVGPLVLCISSPKQINLAAALSQAV
;
A
#
# COMPACT_ATOMS: atom_id res chain seq x y z
N MET A 1 -5.81 -18.81 5.86
CA MET A 1 -5.54 -17.37 5.70
C MET A 1 -4.67 -17.24 4.46
N HIS A 2 -5.11 -16.49 3.45
CA HIS A 2 -4.35 -16.37 2.21
C HIS A 2 -3.03 -15.61 2.47
N TRP A 3 -1.94 -15.98 1.81
CA TRP A 3 -0.62 -15.35 2.02
C TRP A 3 -0.66 -13.83 1.92
N PHE A 4 -1.38 -13.29 0.94
CA PHE A 4 -1.46 -11.84 0.76
C PHE A 4 -2.10 -11.15 1.96
N GLU A 5 -3.18 -11.71 2.51
CA GLU A 5 -3.86 -11.20 3.70
C GLU A 5 -2.93 -11.18 4.92
N SER A 6 -2.10 -12.21 5.10
CA SER A 6 -1.16 -12.25 6.22
C SER A 6 -0.07 -11.19 6.07
N GLN A 7 0.40 -10.91 4.85
CA GLN A 7 1.34 -9.81 4.60
C GLN A 7 0.70 -8.43 4.86
N LEU A 8 -0.58 -8.24 4.50
CA LEU A 8 -1.28 -6.98 4.81
C LEU A 8 -1.47 -6.79 6.32
N ALA A 9 -1.83 -7.86 7.04
CA ALA A 9 -1.96 -7.82 8.50
C ALA A 9 -0.62 -7.49 9.18
N GLU A 10 0.47 -8.09 8.73
CA GLU A 10 1.83 -7.80 9.21
C GLU A 10 2.20 -6.31 8.98
N LEU A 11 1.90 -5.77 7.80
CA LEU A 11 2.15 -4.36 7.50
C LEU A 11 1.33 -3.41 8.36
N ASN A 12 0.05 -3.70 8.60
CA ASN A 12 -0.78 -2.90 9.50
C ASN A 12 -0.20 -2.86 10.90
N GLN A 13 0.23 -4.01 11.44
CA GLN A 13 0.87 -4.06 12.76
C GLN A 13 2.17 -3.23 12.79
N LEU A 14 3.02 -3.35 11.78
CA LEU A 14 4.26 -2.57 11.69
C LEU A 14 3.99 -1.05 11.57
N ALA A 15 2.92 -0.66 10.87
CA ALA A 15 2.50 0.74 10.76
C ALA A 15 2.04 1.28 12.12
N GLU A 16 1.21 0.52 12.85
CA GLU A 16 0.76 0.88 14.19
C GLU A 16 1.92 1.01 15.18
N ASP A 17 2.84 0.03 15.20
CA ASP A 17 4.06 0.07 16.01
C ASP A 17 4.89 1.32 15.75
N TYR A 18 5.02 1.71 14.47
CA TYR A 18 5.73 2.93 14.09
C TYR A 18 5.01 4.18 14.58
N LEU A 19 3.68 4.29 14.41
CA LEU A 19 2.90 5.43 14.90
C LEU A 19 2.95 5.56 16.42
N GLN A 20 2.85 4.46 17.16
CA GLN A 20 2.97 4.46 18.62
C GLN A 20 4.36 4.93 19.08
N SER A 21 5.42 4.54 18.36
CA SER A 21 6.79 4.97 18.70
C SER A 21 6.99 6.48 18.60
N GLN A 22 6.18 7.19 17.81
CA GLN A 22 6.22 8.65 17.69
C GLN A 22 5.54 9.37 18.86
N GLN A 23 4.67 8.69 19.61
CA GLN A 23 3.86 9.27 20.68
C GLN A 23 4.50 9.16 22.07
N LEU A 24 5.63 8.47 22.20
CA LEU A 24 6.31 8.26 23.48
C LEU A 24 6.91 9.58 24.04
N PRO A 25 6.50 10.04 25.24
CA PRO A 25 7.03 11.24 25.86
C PRO A 25 8.54 11.12 26.12
N GLY A 26 9.30 12.10 25.65
CA GLY A 26 10.76 12.09 25.67
C GLY A 26 11.34 12.23 27.08
N ALA A 27 11.62 11.10 27.75
CA ALA A 27 12.56 11.06 28.86
C ALA A 27 14.02 10.87 28.40
N ASN A 28 14.24 10.42 27.15
CA ASN A 28 15.57 10.17 26.59
C ASN A 28 15.56 10.31 25.06
N ILE A 29 15.84 11.52 24.57
CA ILE A 29 15.67 11.93 23.16
C ILE A 29 16.49 11.06 22.19
N VAL A 30 17.69 10.63 22.59
CA VAL A 30 18.59 9.83 21.74
C VAL A 30 18.03 8.42 21.51
N ASN A 31 17.63 7.71 22.56
CA ASN A 31 17.08 6.36 22.47
C ASN A 31 15.69 6.34 21.80
N ALA A 32 14.88 7.38 22.03
CA ALA A 32 13.61 7.56 21.32
C ALA A 32 13.84 7.72 19.81
N SER A 33 14.82 8.53 19.40
CA SER A 33 15.17 8.75 17.99
C SER A 33 15.66 7.47 17.30
N GLU A 34 16.50 6.67 17.97
CA GLU A 34 16.96 5.39 17.42
C GLU A 34 15.82 4.37 17.27
N THR A 35 14.94 4.29 18.27
CA THR A 35 13.77 3.40 18.25
C THR A 35 12.83 3.74 17.08
N ILE A 36 12.52 5.02 16.88
CA ILE A 36 11.68 5.50 15.78
C ILE A 36 12.33 5.16 14.43
N ARG A 37 13.64 5.39 14.27
CA ARG A 37 14.37 5.06 13.04
C ARG A 37 14.33 3.56 12.73
N ASN A 38 14.53 2.71 13.74
CA ASN A 38 14.48 1.26 13.57
C ASN A 38 13.09 0.77 13.19
N LYS A 39 12.03 1.27 13.85
CA LYS A 39 10.64 0.94 13.50
C LYS A 39 10.27 1.41 12.10
N ARG A 40 10.65 2.63 11.73
CA ARG A 40 10.47 3.14 10.35
C ARG A 40 11.19 2.25 9.33
N LYS A 41 12.43 1.86 9.60
CA LYS A 41 13.21 1.00 8.71
C LYS A 41 12.52 -0.35 8.51
N GLN A 42 12.11 -1.02 9.59
CA GLN A 42 11.40 -2.29 9.53
C GLN A 42 10.13 -2.20 8.70
N PHE A 43 9.33 -1.15 8.93
CA PHE A 43 8.11 -0.90 8.15
C PHE A 43 8.42 -0.71 6.66
N MET A 44 9.36 0.17 6.31
CA MET A 44 9.73 0.42 4.91
C MET A 44 10.31 -0.82 4.20
N GLU A 45 11.11 -1.61 4.90
CA GLU A 45 11.65 -2.88 4.38
C GLU A 45 10.53 -3.89 4.12
N ALA A 46 9.56 -4.01 5.03
CA ALA A 46 8.40 -4.88 4.84
C ALA A 46 7.54 -4.41 3.65
N VAL A 47 7.32 -3.10 3.49
CA VAL A 47 6.59 -2.52 2.36
C VAL A 47 7.28 -2.84 1.04
N GLN A 48 8.60 -2.60 0.93
CA GLN A 48 9.37 -2.94 -0.28
C GLN A 48 9.33 -4.44 -0.57
N ASN A 49 9.50 -5.28 0.45
CA ASN A 49 9.43 -6.73 0.30
C ASN A 49 8.06 -7.21 -0.22
N LEU A 50 6.95 -6.64 0.29
CA LEU A 50 5.62 -6.95 -0.22
C LEU A 50 5.50 -6.56 -1.68
N VAL A 51 5.86 -5.32 -2.01
CA VAL A 51 5.78 -4.77 -3.36
C VAL A 51 6.57 -5.62 -4.35
N ASP A 52 7.80 -6.01 -3.99
CA ASP A 52 8.65 -6.87 -4.82
C ASP A 52 8.06 -8.27 -5.02
N LYS A 53 7.53 -8.90 -3.97
CA LYS A 53 6.90 -10.21 -4.07
C LYS A 53 5.66 -10.15 -4.95
N VAL A 54 4.80 -9.15 -4.75
CA VAL A 54 3.58 -8.95 -5.56
C VAL A 54 3.94 -8.71 -7.03
N GLY A 55 4.94 -7.86 -7.30
CA GLY A 55 5.39 -7.58 -8.67
C GLY A 55 6.00 -8.78 -9.40
N LYS A 56 6.37 -9.85 -8.68
CA LYS A 56 6.87 -11.12 -9.26
C LYS A 56 5.76 -12.13 -9.56
N ILE A 57 4.53 -11.90 -9.09
CA ILE A 57 3.40 -12.81 -9.33
C ILE A 57 3.02 -12.78 -10.82
N LYS A 58 2.88 -13.96 -11.41
CA LYS A 58 2.46 -14.09 -12.82
C LYS A 58 1.10 -13.44 -13.03
N GLY A 59 1.04 -12.52 -14.01
CA GLY A 59 -0.19 -11.78 -14.34
C GLY A 59 -0.31 -10.44 -13.63
N ILE A 60 0.62 -10.08 -12.75
CA ILE A 60 0.76 -8.72 -12.22
C ILE A 60 1.75 -7.96 -13.10
N SER A 61 1.36 -6.76 -13.53
CA SER A 61 2.16 -5.89 -14.39
C SER A 61 3.06 -4.97 -13.58
N ALA A 62 2.57 -4.45 -12.45
CA ALA A 62 3.33 -3.60 -11.55
C ALA A 62 2.69 -3.54 -10.17
N CYS A 63 3.49 -3.25 -9.15
CA CYS A 63 3.05 -2.96 -7.80
C CYS A 63 3.81 -1.74 -7.26
N ALA A 64 3.12 -0.87 -6.54
CA ALA A 64 3.71 0.28 -5.87
C ALA A 64 2.93 0.63 -4.59
N ALA A 65 3.63 1.20 -3.61
CA ALA A 65 3.03 1.67 -2.37
C ALA A 65 3.23 3.18 -2.23
N TYR A 66 2.16 3.87 -1.83
CA TYR A 66 2.11 5.32 -1.69
C TYR A 66 1.70 5.73 -0.27
N HIS A 67 2.18 6.88 0.16
CA HIS A 67 1.74 7.57 1.36
C HIS A 67 1.70 9.07 1.08
N ASP A 68 0.53 9.68 1.27
CA ASP A 68 0.30 11.11 1.00
C ASP A 68 0.77 11.59 -0.39
N GLY A 69 0.56 10.74 -1.41
CA GLY A 69 0.96 11.02 -2.80
C GLY A 69 2.44 10.76 -3.11
N LEU A 70 3.25 10.41 -2.12
CA LEU A 70 4.66 10.06 -2.29
C LEU A 70 4.83 8.55 -2.46
N ILE A 71 5.72 8.14 -3.35
CA ILE A 71 6.07 6.73 -3.53
C ILE A 71 6.98 6.29 -2.39
N LEU A 72 6.62 5.18 -1.76
CA LEU A 72 7.44 4.52 -0.75
C LEU A 72 8.22 3.33 -1.31
N ALA A 73 7.60 2.59 -2.24
CA ALA A 73 8.19 1.40 -2.84
C ALA A 73 7.55 1.12 -4.21
N GLN A 74 8.30 0.48 -5.12
CA GLN A 74 7.82 0.02 -6.42
C GLN A 74 8.55 -1.26 -6.86
N SER A 75 7.85 -2.14 -7.59
CA SER A 75 8.38 -3.46 -7.97
C SER A 75 9.16 -3.45 -9.30
N GLN A 76 8.98 -2.41 -10.12
CA GLN A 76 9.65 -2.20 -11.41
C GLN A 76 9.70 -0.69 -11.72
N ASN A 77 10.56 -0.27 -12.65
CA ASN A 77 10.55 1.10 -13.16
C ASN A 77 9.26 1.36 -13.95
N MET A 78 8.27 1.98 -13.32
CA MET A 78 7.10 2.51 -14.00
C MET A 78 7.41 3.90 -14.55
N PRO A 79 7.12 4.17 -15.84
CA PRO A 79 7.19 5.53 -16.37
C PRO A 79 6.25 6.46 -15.59
N ALA A 80 6.70 7.67 -15.27
CA ALA A 80 5.90 8.71 -14.61
C ALA A 80 5.22 8.27 -13.29
N ILE A 81 5.91 7.44 -12.51
CA ILE A 81 5.44 6.93 -11.21
C ILE A 81 4.97 8.05 -10.26
N ASP A 82 5.64 9.21 -10.24
CA ASP A 82 5.25 10.35 -9.39
C ASP A 82 3.90 10.94 -9.80
N ALA A 83 3.69 11.11 -11.12
CA ALA A 83 2.42 11.61 -11.65
C ALA A 83 1.28 10.61 -11.38
N PHE A 84 1.58 9.32 -11.41
CA PHE A 84 0.63 8.29 -11.03
C PHE A 84 0.32 8.34 -9.52
N GLY A 85 1.31 8.56 -8.65
CA GLY A 85 1.10 8.75 -7.21
C GLY A 85 0.18 9.92 -6.86
N ALA A 86 0.36 11.06 -7.54
CA ALA A 86 -0.55 12.21 -7.41
C ALA A 86 -1.99 11.83 -7.84
N THR A 87 -2.13 11.12 -8.95
CA THR A 87 -3.43 10.65 -9.45
C THR A 87 -4.11 9.67 -8.49
N VAL A 88 -3.34 8.78 -7.87
CA VAL A 88 -3.84 7.86 -6.84
C VAL A 88 -4.37 8.64 -5.65
N GLN A 89 -3.64 9.65 -5.17
CA GLN A 89 -4.08 10.48 -4.05
C GLN A 89 -5.38 11.21 -4.35
N ASP A 90 -5.51 11.80 -5.53
CA ASP A 90 -6.75 12.49 -5.93
C ASP A 90 -7.92 11.51 -6.09
N SER A 91 -7.65 10.30 -6.60
CA SER A 91 -8.66 9.24 -6.72
C SER A 91 -9.17 8.78 -5.36
N VAL A 92 -8.27 8.58 -4.39
CA VAL A 92 -8.63 8.22 -3.02
C VAL A 92 -9.44 9.33 -2.35
N ARG A 93 -9.03 10.60 -2.52
CA ARG A 93 -9.78 11.74 -1.97
C ARG A 93 -11.19 11.83 -2.55
N ALA A 94 -11.34 11.65 -3.87
CA ALA A 94 -12.65 11.64 -4.52
C ALA A 94 -13.52 10.47 -4.04
N ALA A 95 -12.93 9.28 -3.88
CA ALA A 95 -13.62 8.10 -3.38
C ALA A 95 -14.11 8.30 -1.93
N GLN A 96 -13.30 8.90 -1.06
CA GLN A 96 -13.69 9.23 0.32
C GLN A 96 -14.88 10.19 0.38
N GLN A 97 -14.91 11.22 -0.49
CA GLN A 97 -16.05 12.12 -0.60
C GLN A 97 -17.31 11.37 -1.06
N GLY A 98 -17.17 10.51 -2.07
CA GLY A 98 -18.26 9.64 -2.53
C GLY A 98 -18.75 8.69 -1.44
N ALA A 99 -17.85 8.13 -0.63
CA ALA A 99 -18.16 7.26 0.48
C ALA A 99 -19.04 7.94 1.52
N ALA A 100 -18.70 9.18 1.89
CA ALA A 100 -19.47 9.98 2.83
C ALA A 100 -20.88 10.29 2.31
N MET A 101 -21.01 10.61 1.01
CA MET A 101 -22.31 10.87 0.38
C MET A 101 -23.20 9.63 0.31
N LEU A 102 -22.60 8.45 0.12
CA LEU A 102 -23.29 7.17 -0.06
C LEU A 102 -23.44 6.36 1.24
N GLY A 103 -22.81 6.80 2.34
CA GLY A 103 -22.82 6.08 3.60
C GLY A 103 -22.06 4.75 3.56
N LEU A 104 -20.97 4.66 2.79
CA LEU A 104 -20.20 3.42 2.59
C LEU A 104 -19.25 3.08 3.76
N GLY A 105 -19.02 4.03 4.67
CA GLY A 105 -17.96 3.92 5.66
C GLY A 105 -16.58 4.20 5.06
N ASP A 106 -15.54 3.61 5.65
CA ASP A 106 -14.18 3.76 5.17
C ASP A 106 -13.99 3.00 3.85
N ILE A 107 -13.32 3.64 2.89
CA ILE A 107 -12.96 2.98 1.63
C ILE A 107 -11.80 2.01 1.90
N GLU A 108 -12.04 0.72 1.76
CA GLU A 108 -10.98 -0.30 1.87
C GLU A 108 -10.26 -0.52 0.54
N GLN A 109 -10.99 -0.42 -0.58
CA GLN A 109 -10.49 -0.73 -1.90
C GLN A 109 -11.14 0.13 -2.99
N ILE A 110 -10.34 0.52 -3.99
CA ILE A 110 -10.79 1.12 -5.25
C ILE A 110 -10.28 0.25 -6.39
N VAL A 111 -11.12 -0.04 -7.38
CA VAL A 111 -10.69 -0.74 -8.60
C VAL A 111 -11.06 0.10 -9.81
N ILE A 112 -10.05 0.48 -10.60
CA ILE A 112 -10.22 1.16 -11.87
C ILE A 112 -9.95 0.15 -12.99
N VAL A 113 -10.93 -0.08 -13.85
CA VAL A 113 -10.82 -1.03 -14.97
C VAL A 113 -10.81 -0.27 -16.29
N GLY A 114 -9.66 -0.28 -16.97
CA GLY A 114 -9.52 0.25 -18.31
C GLY A 114 -9.86 -0.77 -19.39
N ALA A 115 -9.60 -0.41 -20.65
CA ALA A 115 -9.79 -1.31 -21.79
C ALA A 115 -8.80 -2.49 -21.78
N THR A 116 -7.57 -2.26 -21.33
CA THR A 116 -6.45 -3.23 -21.39
C THR A 116 -6.02 -3.72 -20.02
N ASN A 117 -5.84 -2.80 -19.07
CA ASN A 117 -5.38 -3.09 -17.72
C ASN A 117 -6.41 -2.62 -16.69
N LYS A 118 -6.25 -3.10 -15.46
CA LYS A 118 -6.91 -2.59 -14.28
C LYS A 118 -5.88 -2.28 -13.20
N VAL A 119 -6.26 -1.37 -12.31
CA VAL A 119 -5.52 -1.03 -11.11
C VAL A 119 -6.43 -1.25 -9.92
N ALA A 120 -5.96 -2.03 -8.95
CA ALA A 120 -6.54 -2.09 -7.63
C ALA A 120 -5.73 -1.21 -6.69
N MET A 121 -6.38 -0.35 -5.93
CA MET A 121 -5.82 0.47 -4.87
C MET A 121 -6.40 -0.06 -3.55
N LEU A 122 -5.54 -0.46 -2.63
CA LEU A 122 -5.92 -1.04 -1.35
C LEU A 122 -5.38 -0.16 -0.23
N ASN A 123 -6.23 0.20 0.73
CA ASN A 123 -5.78 0.91 1.92
C ASN A 123 -5.18 -0.09 2.92
N VAL A 124 -3.96 0.17 3.35
CA VAL A 124 -3.19 -0.66 4.30
C VAL A 124 -2.62 0.28 5.36
N GLY A 125 -3.42 0.50 6.41
CA GLY A 125 -3.13 1.53 7.42
C GLY A 125 -3.00 2.90 6.74
N PRO A 126 -1.86 3.61 6.90
CA PRO A 126 -1.64 4.91 6.27
C PRO A 126 -1.21 4.83 4.79
N LEU A 127 -1.09 3.61 4.23
CA LEU A 127 -0.58 3.40 2.87
C LEU A 127 -1.69 3.09 1.89
N VAL A 128 -1.43 3.43 0.62
CA VAL A 128 -2.20 2.95 -0.52
C VAL A 128 -1.32 2.03 -1.35
N LEU A 129 -1.67 0.75 -1.40
CA LEU A 129 -1.00 -0.23 -2.25
C LEU A 129 -1.72 -0.28 -3.61
N CYS A 130 -1.00 -0.01 -4.69
CA CYS A 130 -1.50 -0.07 -6.05
C CYS A 130 -0.96 -1.28 -6.78
N ILE A 131 -1.85 -2.09 -7.33
CA ILE A 131 -1.52 -3.30 -8.09
C ILE A 131 -2.13 -3.19 -9.48
N SER A 132 -1.28 -3.17 -10.51
CA SER A 132 -1.69 -3.15 -11.91
C SER A 132 -1.63 -4.56 -12.50
N SER A 133 -2.64 -4.91 -13.29
CA SER A 133 -2.70 -6.20 -14.00
C SER A 133 -3.50 -6.06 -15.31
N PRO A 134 -3.28 -6.96 -16.29
CA PRO A 134 -4.17 -7.05 -17.43
C PRO A 134 -5.61 -7.30 -16.99
N LYS A 135 -6.58 -6.68 -17.67
CA LYS A 135 -8.00 -6.69 -17.30
C LYS A 135 -8.53 -8.10 -17.03
N GLN A 136 -8.12 -9.06 -17.87
CA GLN A 136 -8.54 -10.46 -17.87
C GLN A 136 -7.97 -11.30 -16.72
N ILE A 137 -6.92 -10.84 -16.03
CA ILE A 137 -6.34 -11.59 -14.91
C ILE A 137 -7.28 -11.50 -13.70
N ASN A 138 -7.68 -12.64 -13.12
CA ASN A 138 -8.35 -12.62 -11.83
C ASN A 138 -7.33 -12.27 -10.75
N LEU A 139 -7.34 -11.00 -10.30
CA LEU A 139 -6.34 -10.49 -9.37
C LEU A 139 -6.42 -11.16 -8.00
N ALA A 140 -7.64 -11.40 -7.48
CA ALA A 140 -7.82 -12.10 -6.22
C ALA A 140 -7.23 -13.52 -6.30
N ALA A 141 -7.50 -14.24 -7.40
CA ALA A 141 -6.91 -15.56 -7.62
C ALA A 141 -5.37 -15.50 -7.71
N ALA A 142 -4.81 -14.54 -8.45
CA ALA A 142 -3.37 -14.36 -8.57
C ALA A 142 -2.69 -14.09 -7.21
N LEU A 143 -3.28 -13.21 -6.39
CA LEU A 143 -2.76 -12.88 -5.05
C LEU A 143 -2.93 -14.02 -4.05
N SER A 144 -3.96 -14.86 -4.23
CA SER A 144 -4.22 -16.01 -3.36
C SER A 144 -3.29 -17.21 -3.61
N GLN A 145 -2.63 -17.26 -4.77
CA GLN A 145 -1.72 -18.35 -5.18
C GLN A 145 -0.25 -18.11 -4.79
N ALA A 146 0.07 -16.94 -4.24
CA ALA A 146 1.46 -16.55 -4.00
C ALA A 146 2.00 -17.14 -2.70
N VAL A 147 2.64 -18.29 -2.80
CA VAL A 147 4.00 -18.73 -2.39
C VAL A 147 4.00 -20.25 -2.53
#